data_AF-A0A7W8S8Z1-F1
#
_entry.id   AF-A0A7W8S8Z1-F1
#
_cell.length_a   1.000
_cell.length_b   1.000
_cell.length_c   1.000
_cell.angle_alpha   90.00
_cell.angle_beta   90.00
_cell.angle_gamma   90.00
#
_symmetry.space_group_name_H-M   'P 1'
#
loop_
_entity.id
_entity.type
_entity.pdbx_description
1 polymer ?
#
loop_
_entity_poly.entity_id
_entity_poly.type
_entity_poly.pdbx_seq_one_letter_code
_entity_poly.pdbx_strand_id
1 'polypeptide(L)'
;MLLWLGALAGWLLLDSASYMSGKLWHVHEMIFGFGAAIVAGFLLTAVRAWTGTNPAHGAGLAALLLLWLVGRILMWRGSGPVGVVVNVAFLPVVALVLLRVLLQAKNRHNVFLPVAVGLLALLNALFHVRATHGHGDRALRSAWLAVGMLVLFVTIIGGRIIPSLTANAVPGFSTRRWRFVEATVIPVTLLAFVLDALGAPWAAIVAAAAAAAAIHGLRLRCLLARTGSATERYTRADSVAASKAREAT
;
A
#
# COMPACT_ATOMS: atom_id res chain seq x y z
N MET A 1 11.35 8.38 13.21
CA MET A 1 10.82 9.72 12.85
C MET A 1 11.45 10.81 13.70
N LEU A 2 11.23 10.82 15.03
CA LEU A 2 11.84 11.82 15.93
C LEU A 2 13.38 11.81 15.89
N LEU A 3 13.99 10.62 15.85
CA LEU A 3 15.45 10.48 15.69
C LEU A 3 15.98 11.11 14.39
N TRP A 4 15.22 11.01 13.30
CA TRP A 4 15.59 11.65 12.03
C TRP A 4 15.39 13.16 12.07
N LEU A 5 14.29 13.65 12.67
CA LEU A 5 14.07 15.09 12.87
C LEU A 5 15.18 15.71 13.72
N GLY A 6 15.63 15.00 14.76
CA GLY A 6 16.79 15.39 15.56
C GLY A 6 18.09 15.39 14.76
N ALA A 7 18.32 14.41 13.87
CA ALA A 7 19.49 14.40 12.98
C ALA A 7 19.46 15.57 11.97
N LEU A 8 18.29 15.89 11.40
CA LEU A 8 18.12 17.03 10.50
C LEU A 8 18.32 18.37 11.23
N ALA A 9 17.86 18.48 12.47
CA ALA A 9 18.07 19.64 13.33
C ALA A 9 19.53 19.79 13.83
N GLY A 10 20.42 18.88 13.46
CA GLY A 10 21.82 18.86 13.90
C GLY A 10 22.03 18.36 15.33
N TRP A 11 20.97 17.89 16.00
CA TRP A 11 21.02 17.42 17.40
C TRP A 11 21.58 16.00 17.52
N LEU A 12 21.42 15.20 16.46
CA LEU A 12 22.04 13.89 16.37
C LEU A 12 23.14 13.92 15.31
N LEU A 13 24.39 13.88 15.77
CA LEU A 13 25.51 13.48 14.93
C LEU A 13 25.23 12.04 14.49
N LEU A 14 24.89 11.88 13.22
CA LEU A 14 25.04 10.61 12.54
C LEU A 14 26.48 10.14 12.77
N ASP A 15 26.64 8.97 13.36
CA ASP A 15 27.95 8.37 13.51
C ASP A 15 28.58 8.29 12.11
N SER A 16 29.83 8.73 11.97
CA SER A 16 30.55 8.83 10.70
C SER A 16 30.74 7.47 10.01
N ALA A 17 30.35 6.38 10.68
CA ALA A 17 30.27 5.01 10.17
C ALA A 17 29.01 4.68 9.34
N SER A 18 28.03 5.60 9.20
CA SER A 18 26.85 5.35 8.37
C SER A 18 27.20 5.35 6.88
N TYR A 19 26.99 4.22 6.19
CA TYR A 19 27.14 4.11 4.73
C TYR A 19 26.05 4.88 3.93
N MET A 20 25.09 5.49 4.62
CA MET A 20 24.02 6.28 4.03
C MET A 20 24.16 7.75 4.39
N SER A 21 24.09 8.62 3.38
CA SER A 21 23.91 10.05 3.60
C SER A 21 22.57 10.34 4.30
N GLY A 22 22.47 11.49 4.97
CA GLY A 22 21.23 11.88 5.67
C GLY A 22 19.99 11.89 4.77
N LYS A 23 20.15 12.23 3.47
CA LYS A 23 19.09 12.14 2.46
C LYS A 23 18.66 10.69 2.20
N LEU A 24 19.60 9.79 1.97
CA LEU A 24 19.28 8.38 1.73
C LEU A 24 18.62 7.74 2.95
N TRP A 25 19.08 8.12 4.16
CA TRP A 25 18.46 7.65 5.39
C TRP A 25 17.04 8.16 5.55
N HIS A 26 16.79 9.45 5.31
CA HIS A 26 15.43 10.01 5.29
C HIS A 26 14.50 9.19 4.41
N VAL A 27 14.88 9.03 3.14
CA VAL A 27 14.10 8.33 2.11
C VAL A 27 13.82 6.89 2.54
N HIS A 28 14.83 6.19 3.03
CA HIS A 28 14.69 4.82 3.52
C HIS A 28 13.72 4.72 4.70
N GLU A 29 13.85 5.60 5.70
CA GLU A 29 12.98 5.57 6.88
C GLU A 29 11.53 5.92 6.55
N MET A 30 11.27 6.85 5.63
CA MET A 30 9.90 7.16 5.22
C MET A 30 9.23 5.99 4.48
N ILE A 31 9.97 5.34 3.58
CA ILE A 31 9.38 4.34 2.67
C ILE A 31 9.40 2.94 3.30
N PHE A 32 10.58 2.45 3.66
CA PHE A 32 10.77 1.07 4.16
C PHE A 32 10.65 0.96 5.68
N GLY A 33 10.79 2.08 6.40
CA GLY A 33 10.50 2.13 7.84
C GLY A 33 9.03 2.35 8.11
N PHE A 34 8.55 3.54 7.82
CA PHE A 34 7.20 4.01 8.16
C PHE A 34 6.13 3.48 7.21
N GLY A 35 6.27 3.69 5.90
CA GLY A 35 5.30 3.24 4.90
C GLY A 35 5.08 1.72 4.94
N ALA A 36 6.16 0.95 5.01
CA ALA A 36 6.12 -0.50 5.18
C ALA A 36 5.39 -0.94 6.47
N ALA A 37 5.60 -0.24 7.60
CA ALA A 37 4.93 -0.56 8.86
C ALA A 37 3.42 -0.30 8.78
N ILE A 38 3.01 0.80 8.13
CA ILE A 38 1.58 1.10 7.88
C ILE A 38 0.96 -0.02 7.04
N VAL A 39 1.60 -0.41 5.93
CA VAL A 39 1.10 -1.49 5.08
C VAL A 39 1.02 -2.81 5.85
N ALA A 40 2.05 -3.17 6.62
CA ALA A 40 2.05 -4.38 7.43
C ALA A 40 0.92 -4.39 8.46
N GLY A 41 0.76 -3.31 9.24
CA GLY A 41 -0.29 -3.20 10.26
C GLY A 41 -1.70 -3.25 9.66
N PHE A 42 -1.90 -2.55 8.55
CA PHE A 42 -3.15 -2.61 7.80
C PHE A 42 -3.45 -4.04 7.33
N LEU A 43 -2.49 -4.71 6.69
CA LEU A 43 -2.69 -6.05 6.13
C LEU A 43 -2.93 -7.12 7.21
N LEU A 44 -2.21 -7.06 8.33
CA LEU A 44 -2.42 -7.98 9.46
C LEU A 44 -3.86 -7.89 9.98
N THR A 45 -4.42 -6.67 10.01
CA THR A 45 -5.80 -6.43 10.43
C THR A 45 -6.81 -6.86 9.36
N ALA A 46 -6.57 -6.48 8.10
CA ALA A 46 -7.47 -6.75 6.99
C ALA A 46 -7.59 -8.26 6.68
N VAL A 47 -6.49 -9.01 6.76
CA VAL A 47 -6.50 -10.46 6.50
C VAL A 47 -7.38 -11.19 7.51
N ARG A 48 -7.39 -10.78 8.79
CA ARG A 48 -8.32 -11.32 9.78
C ARG A 48 -9.77 -11.16 9.34
N ALA A 49 -10.14 -9.98 8.85
CA ALA A 49 -11.51 -9.70 8.42
C ALA A 49 -11.93 -10.56 7.21
N TRP A 50 -11.01 -10.89 6.30
CA TRP A 50 -11.32 -11.69 5.11
C TRP A 50 -11.24 -13.20 5.30
N THR A 51 -10.47 -13.68 6.27
CA THR A 51 -10.20 -15.11 6.45
C THR A 51 -10.77 -15.67 7.75
N GLY A 52 -11.24 -14.82 8.68
CA GLY A 52 -11.63 -15.21 10.03
C GLY A 52 -10.45 -15.65 10.92
N THR A 53 -9.27 -15.88 10.32
CA THR A 53 -8.06 -16.32 11.00
C THR A 53 -7.14 -15.14 11.18
N ASN A 54 -6.69 -14.89 12.40
CA ASN A 54 -5.84 -13.75 12.64
C ASN A 54 -4.36 -14.14 12.46
N PRO A 55 -3.62 -13.42 11.58
CA PRO A 55 -2.28 -13.80 11.17
C PRO A 55 -1.22 -13.71 12.28
N ALA A 56 -1.38 -12.80 13.24
CA ALA A 56 -0.45 -12.64 14.35
C ALA A 56 -1.14 -12.00 15.55
N HIS A 57 -0.92 -12.54 16.75
CA HIS A 57 -1.45 -12.01 18.00
C HIS A 57 -0.46 -12.20 19.14
N GLY A 58 -0.62 -11.43 20.22
CA GLY A 58 0.18 -11.58 21.44
C GLY A 58 1.67 -11.57 21.13
N ALA A 59 2.36 -12.66 21.50
CA ALA A 59 3.79 -12.83 21.28
C ALA A 59 4.21 -12.73 19.80
N GLY A 60 3.41 -13.25 18.87
CA GLY A 60 3.73 -13.19 17.44
C GLY A 60 3.72 -11.75 16.89
N LEU A 61 2.77 -10.94 17.34
CA LEU A 61 2.70 -9.52 16.98
C LEU A 61 3.83 -8.73 17.66
N ALA A 62 4.12 -9.04 18.93
CA ALA A 62 5.24 -8.44 19.66
C ALA A 62 6.58 -8.74 18.98
N ALA A 63 6.80 -9.97 18.48
CA ALA A 63 7.99 -10.33 17.74
C ALA A 63 8.16 -9.53 16.43
N LEU A 64 7.07 -9.31 15.68
CA LEU A 64 7.10 -8.47 14.48
C LEU A 64 7.42 -7.00 14.80
N LEU A 65 6.84 -6.47 15.87
CA LEU A 65 7.10 -5.12 16.34
C LEU A 65 8.55 -4.95 16.80
N LEU A 66 9.06 -5.89 17.58
CA LEU A 66 10.44 -5.89 18.06
C LEU A 66 11.41 -6.03 16.88
N LEU A 67 11.15 -6.92 15.92
CA LEU A 67 11.98 -7.05 14.72
C LEU A 67 12.05 -5.72 13.95
N TRP A 68 10.91 -5.05 13.77
CA TRP A 68 10.88 -3.73 13.14
C TRP A 68 11.66 -2.68 13.94
N LEU A 69 11.45 -2.63 15.26
CA LEU A 69 12.07 -1.64 16.14
C LEU A 69 13.59 -1.81 16.22
N VAL A 70 14.06 -3.06 16.37
CA VAL A 70 15.48 -3.39 16.38
C VAL A 70 16.13 -2.99 15.06
N GLY A 71 15.46 -3.22 13.92
CA GLY A 71 15.93 -2.75 12.62
C GLY A 71 16.17 -1.23 12.60
N ARG A 72 15.26 -0.42 13.16
CA ARG A 72 15.43 1.05 13.21
C ARG A 72 16.60 1.46 14.10
N ILE A 73 16.75 0.84 15.27
CA ILE A 73 17.82 1.15 16.21
C ILE A 73 19.18 0.78 15.61
N LEU A 74 19.27 -0.37 14.96
CA LEU A 74 20.48 -0.84 14.28
C LEU A 74 20.88 0.06 13.10
N MET A 75 19.89 0.55 12.34
CA MET A 75 20.12 1.53 11.27
C MET A 75 20.62 2.86 11.81
N TRP A 76 20.09 3.33 12.94
CA TRP A 76 20.57 4.56 13.59
C TRP A 76 22.02 4.46 14.07
N ARG A 77 22.41 3.31 14.63
CA ARG A 77 23.78 3.08 15.11
C ARG A 77 24.81 2.79 14.01
N GLY A 78 24.42 2.75 12.73
CA GLY A 78 25.35 2.42 11.64
C GLY A 78 25.93 1.00 11.75
N SER A 79 25.16 0.03 12.27
CA SER A 79 25.61 -1.32 12.66
C SER A 79 26.07 -2.27 11.52
N GLY A 80 26.45 -1.74 10.36
CA GLY A 80 27.02 -2.52 9.27
C GLY A 80 26.06 -3.58 8.68
N PRO A 81 26.58 -4.74 8.23
CA PRO A 81 25.77 -5.77 7.56
C PRO A 81 24.64 -6.36 8.41
N VAL A 82 24.83 -6.46 9.73
CA VAL A 82 23.83 -7.02 10.65
C VAL A 82 22.58 -6.15 10.66
N GLY A 83 22.74 -4.82 10.72
CA GLY A 83 21.61 -3.88 10.65
C GLY A 83 20.83 -4.00 9.35
N VAL A 84 21.52 -4.20 8.23
CA VAL A 84 20.88 -4.42 6.92
C VAL A 84 20.04 -5.70 6.93
N VAL A 85 20.59 -6.81 7.41
CA VAL A 85 19.87 -8.10 7.45
C VAL A 85 18.60 -8.00 8.30
N VAL A 86 18.70 -7.43 9.50
CA VAL A 86 17.55 -7.27 10.40
C VAL A 86 16.50 -6.34 9.80
N ASN A 87 16.93 -5.21 9.21
CA ASN A 87 16.02 -4.26 8.57
C ASN A 87 15.28 -4.87 7.37
N VAL A 88 15.99 -5.64 6.54
CA VAL A 88 15.41 -6.31 5.38
C VAL A 88 14.47 -7.44 5.80
N ALA A 89 14.78 -8.17 6.88
CA ALA A 89 14.02 -9.34 7.33
C ALA A 89 12.57 -9.04 7.73
N PHE A 90 12.25 -7.82 8.15
CA PHE A 90 10.89 -7.46 8.55
C PHE A 90 9.84 -7.73 7.46
N LEU A 91 10.07 -7.25 6.24
CA LEU A 91 9.09 -7.36 5.14
C LEU A 91 8.86 -8.81 4.66
N PRO A 92 9.90 -9.66 4.44
CA PRO A 92 9.73 -11.07 4.13
C PRO A 92 9.00 -11.83 5.23
N VAL A 93 9.30 -11.57 6.51
CA VAL A 93 8.61 -12.23 7.62
C VAL A 93 7.13 -11.88 7.62
N VAL A 94 6.77 -10.59 7.44
CA VAL A 94 5.37 -10.16 7.29
C VAL A 94 4.72 -10.84 6.08
N ALA A 95 5.38 -10.86 4.93
CA ALA A 95 4.86 -11.51 3.72
C ALA A 95 4.58 -13.00 3.96
N LEU A 96 5.49 -13.73 4.60
CA LEU A 96 5.31 -15.15 4.91
C LEU A 96 4.16 -15.41 5.88
N VAL A 97 4.03 -14.58 6.93
CA VAL A 97 2.92 -14.67 7.89
C VAL A 97 1.58 -14.47 7.18
N LEU A 98 1.46 -13.44 6.35
CA LEU A 98 0.24 -13.19 5.57
C LEU A 98 -0.04 -14.31 4.55
N LEU A 99 0.99 -14.78 3.85
CA LEU A 99 0.87 -15.84 2.84
C LEU A 99 0.36 -17.15 3.46
N ARG A 100 0.93 -17.57 4.59
CA ARG A 100 0.51 -18.80 5.30
C ARG A 100 -0.98 -18.78 5.61
N VAL A 101 -1.48 -17.69 6.18
CA VAL A 101 -2.90 -17.55 6.57
C VAL A 101 -3.81 -17.52 5.35
N LEU A 102 -3.42 -16.80 4.29
CA LEU A 102 -4.20 -16.73 3.07
C LEU A 102 -4.29 -18.07 2.33
N LEU A 103 -3.21 -18.85 2.33
CA LEU A 103 -3.20 -20.19 1.74
C LEU A 103 -4.06 -21.17 2.55
N GLN A 104 -3.96 -21.13 3.88
CA GLN A 104 -4.79 -21.94 4.78
C GLN A 104 -6.29 -21.63 4.60
N ALA A 105 -6.63 -20.35 4.47
CA ALA A 105 -7.99 -19.90 4.21
C ALA A 105 -8.45 -20.06 2.75
N LYS A 106 -7.60 -20.61 1.87
CA LYS A 106 -7.84 -20.76 0.41
C LYS A 106 -8.25 -19.46 -0.29
N ASN A 107 -7.86 -18.30 0.26
CA ASN A 107 -8.27 -16.99 -0.25
C ASN A 107 -7.35 -16.50 -1.38
N ARG A 108 -7.50 -17.11 -2.57
CA ARG A 108 -6.65 -16.83 -3.75
C ARG A 108 -6.70 -15.39 -4.22
N HIS A 109 -7.83 -14.68 -4.00
CA HIS A 109 -8.02 -13.30 -4.46
C HIS A 109 -7.12 -12.28 -3.76
N ASN A 110 -6.59 -12.62 -2.58
CA ASN A 110 -5.78 -11.73 -1.76
C ASN A 110 -4.31 -12.18 -1.66
N VAL A 111 -3.93 -13.31 -2.28
CA VAL A 111 -2.54 -13.82 -2.31
C VAL A 111 -1.58 -12.84 -2.98
N PHE A 112 -2.07 -11.97 -3.87
CA PHE A 112 -1.23 -10.93 -4.49
C PHE A 112 -0.64 -9.94 -3.46
N LEU A 113 -1.29 -9.74 -2.30
CA LEU A 113 -0.85 -8.79 -1.28
C LEU A 113 0.48 -9.22 -0.65
N PRO A 114 0.63 -10.45 -0.11
CA PRO A 114 1.94 -10.98 0.32
C PRO A 114 3.02 -10.90 -0.77
N VAL A 115 2.67 -11.18 -2.03
CA VAL A 115 3.61 -11.11 -3.15
C VAL A 115 4.11 -9.68 -3.35
N ALA A 116 3.21 -8.70 -3.29
CA ALA A 116 3.58 -7.28 -3.36
C ALA A 116 4.43 -6.85 -2.15
N VAL A 117 4.15 -7.36 -0.95
CA VAL A 117 5.00 -7.12 0.24
C VAL A 117 6.40 -7.73 0.04
N GLY A 118 6.48 -8.93 -0.54
CA GLY A 118 7.74 -9.58 -0.88
C GLY A 118 8.55 -8.80 -1.93
N LEU A 119 7.88 -8.23 -2.93
CA LEU A 119 8.54 -7.35 -3.90
C LEU A 119 9.01 -6.04 -3.24
N LEU A 120 8.25 -5.48 -2.29
CA LEU A 120 8.72 -4.34 -1.49
C LEU A 120 9.97 -4.71 -0.66
N ALA A 121 10.03 -5.94 -0.14
CA ALA A 121 11.24 -6.46 0.53
C ALA A 121 12.44 -6.53 -0.41
N LEU A 122 12.24 -6.99 -1.65
CA LEU A 122 13.28 -7.04 -2.66
C LEU A 122 13.81 -5.63 -2.99
N LEU A 123 12.92 -4.65 -3.12
CA LEU A 123 13.31 -3.25 -3.33
C LEU A 123 14.08 -2.69 -2.14
N ASN A 124 13.73 -3.07 -0.91
CA ASN A 124 14.47 -2.70 0.30
C ASN A 124 15.89 -3.28 0.28
N ALA A 125 16.02 -4.58 0.00
CA ALA A 125 17.32 -5.24 -0.12
C ALA A 125 18.18 -4.60 -1.21
N LEU A 126 17.59 -4.32 -2.38
CA LEU A 126 18.26 -3.67 -3.49
C LEU A 126 18.70 -2.24 -3.15
N PHE A 127 17.89 -1.50 -2.38
CA PHE A 127 18.24 -0.19 -1.86
C PHE A 127 19.50 -0.27 -0.99
N HIS A 128 19.57 -1.21 -0.04
CA HIS A 128 20.75 -1.42 0.80
C HIS A 128 21.99 -1.82 0.02
N VAL A 129 21.87 -2.76 -0.92
CA VAL A 129 22.98 -3.19 -1.78
C VAL A 129 23.53 -2.00 -2.57
N ARG A 130 22.66 -1.19 -3.18
CA ARG A 130 23.08 -0.02 -3.97
C ARG A 130 23.69 1.07 -3.11
N ALA A 131 23.14 1.33 -1.93
CA ALA A 131 23.65 2.33 -1.00
C ALA A 131 25.04 1.95 -0.45
N THR A 132 25.24 0.69 -0.08
CA THR A 132 26.55 0.19 0.41
C THR A 132 27.65 0.22 -0.65
N HIS A 133 27.30 0.08 -1.93
CA HIS A 133 28.25 0.20 -3.06
C HIS A 133 28.45 1.66 -3.54
N GLY A 134 27.92 2.66 -2.82
CA GLY A 134 28.06 4.08 -3.18
C GLY A 134 27.20 4.53 -4.36
N HIS A 135 26.29 3.70 -4.87
CA HIS A 135 25.37 4.03 -5.96
C HIS A 135 24.08 4.67 -5.43
N GLY A 136 24.21 5.84 -4.80
CA GLY A 136 23.09 6.55 -4.16
C GLY A 136 21.96 6.94 -5.14
N ASP A 137 22.29 7.24 -6.39
CA ASP A 137 21.34 7.51 -7.48
C ASP A 137 20.47 6.28 -7.79
N ARG A 138 21.10 5.10 -7.90
CA ARG A 138 20.40 3.84 -8.15
C ARG A 138 19.59 3.40 -6.92
N ALA A 139 20.11 3.64 -5.72
CA ALA A 139 19.36 3.39 -4.49
C ALA A 139 18.08 4.24 -4.47
N LEU A 140 18.17 5.51 -4.85
CA LEU A 140 17.02 6.40 -4.94
C LEU A 140 15.99 5.90 -5.97
N ARG A 141 16.41 5.38 -7.13
CA ARG A 141 15.49 4.75 -8.10
C ARG A 141 14.73 3.55 -7.53
N SER A 142 15.39 2.72 -6.71
CA SER A 142 14.71 1.62 -5.99
C SER A 142 13.66 2.14 -5.01
N ALA A 143 13.95 3.24 -4.32
CA ALA A 143 13.03 3.91 -3.43
C ALA A 143 11.82 4.51 -4.17
N TRP A 144 12.02 5.16 -5.33
CA TRP A 144 10.92 5.67 -6.16
C TRP A 144 9.98 4.56 -6.63
N LEU A 145 10.53 3.42 -7.06
CA LEU A 145 9.71 2.26 -7.41
C LEU A 145 8.94 1.72 -6.21
N ALA A 146 9.54 1.74 -5.01
CA ALA A 146 8.87 1.36 -3.77
C ALA A 146 7.74 2.33 -3.39
N VAL A 147 7.90 3.64 -3.61
CA VAL A 147 6.80 4.61 -3.49
C VAL A 147 5.66 4.25 -4.44
N GLY A 148 5.99 3.91 -5.70
CA GLY A 148 5.01 3.42 -6.66
C GLY A 148 4.24 2.20 -6.15
N MET A 149 4.91 1.26 -5.50
CA MET A 149 4.26 0.12 -4.84
C MET A 149 3.32 0.54 -3.71
N LEU A 150 3.73 1.49 -2.86
CA LEU A 150 2.86 2.01 -1.79
C LEU A 150 1.61 2.69 -2.38
N VAL A 151 1.76 3.45 -3.47
CA VAL A 151 0.63 4.05 -4.20
C VAL A 151 -0.30 2.97 -4.76
N LEU A 152 0.25 1.87 -5.28
CA LEU A 152 -0.54 0.72 -5.73
C LEU A 152 -1.31 0.07 -4.57
N PHE A 153 -0.68 -0.12 -3.39
CA PHE A 153 -1.39 -0.60 -2.21
C PHE A 153 -2.59 0.29 -1.86
N VAL A 154 -2.37 1.59 -1.75
CA VAL A 154 -3.43 2.57 -1.46
C VAL A 154 -4.53 2.52 -2.52
N THR A 155 -4.16 2.44 -3.79
CA THR A 155 -5.09 2.40 -4.92
C THR A 155 -5.98 1.14 -4.90
N ILE A 156 -5.39 -0.03 -4.63
CA ILE A 156 -6.09 -1.31 -4.66
C ILE A 156 -6.97 -1.46 -3.43
N ILE A 157 -6.43 -1.16 -2.25
CA ILE A 157 -7.13 -1.26 -0.98
C ILE A 157 -8.24 -0.20 -0.90
N GLY A 158 -7.90 1.05 -1.20
CA GLY A 158 -8.86 2.17 -1.18
C GLY A 158 -10.01 1.96 -2.15
N GLY A 159 -9.72 1.45 -3.36
CA GLY A 159 -10.75 1.13 -4.35
C GLY A 159 -11.69 -0.02 -3.98
N ARG A 160 -11.35 -0.83 -2.97
CA ARG A 160 -12.24 -1.86 -2.42
C ARG A 160 -12.97 -1.38 -1.16
N ILE A 161 -12.25 -0.72 -0.26
CA ILE A 161 -12.77 -0.31 1.05
C ILE A 161 -13.73 0.87 0.93
N ILE A 162 -13.38 1.90 0.16
CA ILE A 162 -14.21 3.11 0.04
C ILE A 162 -15.61 2.74 -0.49
N PRO A 163 -15.76 2.02 -1.62
CA PRO A 163 -17.09 1.62 -2.10
C PRO A 163 -17.88 0.76 -1.11
N SER A 164 -17.20 -0.13 -0.37
CA SER A 164 -17.85 -0.98 0.62
C SER A 164 -18.37 -0.17 1.81
N LEU A 165 -17.59 0.78 2.31
CA LEU A 165 -18.01 1.65 3.41
C LEU A 165 -19.13 2.60 2.96
N THR A 166 -19.05 3.16 1.76
CA THR A 166 -20.11 4.04 1.23
C THR A 166 -21.42 3.27 1.02
N ALA A 167 -21.37 2.06 0.47
CA ALA A 167 -22.57 1.23 0.29
C ALA A 167 -23.20 0.82 1.62
N ASN A 168 -22.40 0.57 2.66
CA ASN A 168 -22.90 0.25 4.00
C ASN A 168 -23.50 1.48 4.72
N ALA A 169 -22.97 2.67 4.45
CA ALA A 169 -23.43 3.91 5.09
C ALA A 169 -24.68 4.52 4.43
N VAL A 170 -24.88 4.31 3.12
CA VAL A 170 -25.98 4.91 2.35
C VAL A 170 -26.86 3.81 1.73
N PRO A 171 -28.05 3.54 2.29
CA PRO A 171 -28.99 2.58 1.73
C PRO A 171 -29.33 2.88 0.27
N GLY A 172 -29.27 1.87 -0.59
CA GLY A 172 -29.55 2.01 -2.03
C GLY A 172 -28.40 2.55 -2.88
N PHE A 173 -27.23 2.83 -2.29
CA PHE A 173 -26.03 3.23 -3.03
C PHE A 173 -25.34 2.03 -3.68
N SER A 174 -25.43 1.91 -5.00
CA SER A 174 -24.68 0.93 -5.77
C SER A 174 -23.54 1.61 -6.53
N THR A 175 -22.34 1.05 -6.45
CA THR A 175 -21.18 1.51 -7.23
C THR A 175 -21.05 0.69 -8.50
N ARG A 176 -20.96 1.37 -9.65
CA ARG A 176 -20.73 0.69 -10.93
C ARG A 176 -19.23 0.48 -11.13
N ARG A 177 -18.75 -0.76 -10.92
CA ARG A 177 -17.36 -1.13 -11.18
C ARG A 177 -17.18 -1.61 -12.61
N TRP A 178 -16.47 -0.84 -13.43
CA TRP A 178 -16.10 -1.25 -14.79
C TRP A 178 -14.88 -2.15 -14.73
N ARG A 179 -15.07 -3.45 -15.00
CA ARG A 179 -14.02 -4.48 -14.91
C ARG A 179 -12.76 -4.12 -15.71
N PHE A 180 -12.93 -3.49 -16.88
CA PHE A 180 -11.79 -3.09 -17.72
C PHE A 180 -10.95 -1.98 -17.07
N VAL A 181 -11.59 -0.93 -16.56
CA VAL A 181 -10.91 0.18 -15.88
C VAL A 181 -10.18 -0.34 -14.63
N GLU A 182 -10.83 -1.17 -13.81
CA GLU A 182 -10.20 -1.77 -12.63
C GLU A 182 -9.01 -2.67 -12.98
N ALA A 183 -9.08 -3.39 -14.12
CA ALA A 183 -8.00 -4.25 -14.57
C ALA A 183 -6.79 -3.47 -15.12
N THR A 184 -6.99 -2.28 -15.69
CA THR A 184 -5.91 -1.48 -16.31
C THR A 184 -5.22 -0.53 -15.32
N VAL A 185 -5.89 -0.12 -14.24
CA VAL A 185 -5.32 0.79 -13.22
C VAL A 185 -3.98 0.30 -12.69
N ILE A 186 -3.91 -0.96 -12.26
CA ILE A 186 -2.71 -1.55 -11.64
C ILE A 186 -1.54 -1.64 -12.63
N PRO A 187 -1.68 -2.32 -13.80
CA PRO A 187 -0.55 -2.49 -14.71
C PRO A 187 -0.06 -1.17 -15.31
N VAL A 188 -0.95 -0.22 -15.61
CA VAL A 188 -0.54 1.07 -16.20
C VAL A 188 0.17 1.94 -15.16
N THR A 189 -0.32 1.96 -13.91
CA THR A 189 0.37 2.66 -12.82
C THR A 189 1.73 2.03 -12.53
N LEU A 190 1.81 0.69 -12.46
CA LEU A 190 3.07 -0.02 -12.27
C LEU A 190 4.05 0.25 -13.41
N LEU A 191 3.58 0.24 -14.66
CA LEU A 191 4.39 0.52 -15.83
C LEU A 191 5.02 1.92 -15.75
N ALA A 192 4.27 2.94 -15.36
CA ALA A 192 4.80 4.29 -15.21
C ALA A 192 5.97 4.35 -14.22
N PHE A 193 5.83 3.73 -13.04
CA PHE A 193 6.90 3.68 -12.04
C PHE A 193 8.09 2.80 -12.48
N VAL A 194 7.85 1.72 -13.22
CA VAL A 194 8.92 0.88 -13.75
C VAL A 194 9.72 1.63 -14.83
N LEU A 195 9.05 2.32 -15.75
CA LEU A 195 9.72 3.14 -16.77
C LEU A 195 10.57 4.24 -16.15
N ASP A 196 10.03 4.91 -15.13
CA ASP A 196 10.79 5.91 -14.36
C ASP A 196 12.01 5.30 -13.65
N ALA A 197 11.83 4.15 -12.97
CA ALA A 197 12.91 3.47 -12.27
C ALA A 197 14.03 2.97 -13.21
N LEU A 198 13.67 2.57 -14.43
CA LEU A 198 14.63 2.16 -15.47
C LEU A 198 15.33 3.38 -16.12
N GLY A 199 14.84 4.60 -15.90
CA GLY A 199 15.34 5.80 -16.56
C GLY A 199 15.02 5.82 -18.06
N ALA A 200 13.82 5.37 -18.42
CA ALA A 200 13.32 5.45 -19.79
C ALA A 200 13.28 6.91 -20.31
N PRO A 201 13.19 7.12 -21.63
CA PRO A 201 13.04 8.47 -22.18
C PRO A 201 11.87 9.22 -21.54
N TRP A 202 12.07 10.50 -21.23
CA TRP A 202 11.09 11.33 -20.53
C TRP A 202 9.70 11.29 -21.19
N ALA A 203 9.64 11.24 -22.53
CA ALA A 203 8.39 11.16 -23.28
C ALA A 203 7.60 9.86 -22.97
N ALA A 204 8.30 8.72 -22.81
CA ALA A 204 7.68 7.45 -22.46
C ALA A 204 7.15 7.45 -21.02
N ILE A 205 7.91 8.05 -20.09
CA ILE A 205 7.49 8.20 -18.68
C ILE A 205 6.25 9.10 -18.60
N VAL A 206 6.27 10.25 -19.27
CA VAL A 206 5.14 11.20 -19.30
C VAL A 206 3.92 10.56 -19.94
N ALA A 207 4.07 9.84 -21.04
CA ALA A 207 2.96 9.15 -21.70
C ALA A 207 2.33 8.09 -20.77
N ALA A 208 3.14 7.27 -20.10
CA ALA A 208 2.65 6.26 -19.16
C ALA A 208 1.98 6.89 -17.92
N ALA A 209 2.55 7.95 -17.37
CA ALA A 209 1.99 8.69 -16.25
C ALA A 209 0.66 9.38 -16.61
N ALA A 210 0.57 9.99 -17.80
CA ALA A 210 -0.65 10.60 -18.30
C ALA A 210 -1.75 9.55 -18.53
N ALA A 211 -1.39 8.38 -19.09
CA ALA A 211 -2.32 7.26 -19.23
C ALA A 211 -2.82 6.75 -17.88
N ALA A 212 -1.93 6.61 -16.89
CA ALA A 212 -2.32 6.24 -15.53
C ALA A 212 -3.30 7.27 -14.94
N ALA A 213 -2.98 8.56 -15.02
CA ALA A 213 -3.81 9.64 -14.52
C ALA A 213 -5.21 9.65 -15.18
N ALA A 214 -5.28 9.47 -16.50
CA ALA A 214 -6.53 9.41 -17.25
C ALA A 214 -7.40 8.22 -16.79
N ILE A 215 -6.79 7.04 -16.58
CA ILE A 215 -7.50 5.84 -16.11
C ILE A 215 -8.02 6.03 -14.68
N HIS A 216 -7.22 6.61 -13.78
CA HIS A 216 -7.66 6.95 -12.42
C HIS A 216 -8.81 7.97 -12.42
N GLY A 217 -8.76 8.96 -13.33
CA GLY A 217 -9.86 9.91 -13.54
C GLY A 217 -11.14 9.24 -14.04
N LEU A 218 -11.03 8.33 -15.00
CA LEU A 218 -12.16 7.51 -15.47
C LEU A 218 -12.75 6.67 -14.34
N ARG A 219 -11.89 6.02 -13.54
CA ARG A 219 -12.29 5.22 -12.39
C ARG A 219 -13.09 6.05 -11.39
N LEU A 220 -12.60 7.23 -11.04
CA LEU A 220 -13.29 8.15 -10.13
C LEU A 220 -14.64 8.59 -10.71
N ARG A 221 -14.68 8.94 -12.00
CA ARG A 221 -15.93 9.30 -12.68
C ARG A 221 -16.94 8.13 -12.66
N CYS A 222 -16.49 6.89 -12.88
CA CYS A 222 -17.35 5.72 -12.81
C CYS A 222 -17.91 5.49 -11.38
N LEU A 223 -17.11 5.77 -10.35
CA LEU A 223 -17.56 5.71 -8.96
C LEU A 223 -18.57 6.81 -8.61
N LEU A 224 -18.39 8.01 -9.17
CA LEU A 224 -19.26 9.17 -8.93
C LEU A 224 -20.51 9.22 -9.83
N ALA A 225 -20.53 8.46 -10.93
CA ALA A 225 -21.69 8.34 -11.82
C ALA A 225 -22.84 7.64 -11.06
N ARG A 226 -23.58 8.45 -10.29
CA ARG A 226 -24.77 8.09 -9.52
C ARG A 226 -25.71 7.22 -10.36
N THR A 227 -26.12 6.09 -9.81
CA THR A 227 -27.41 5.50 -10.23
C THR A 227 -28.52 6.38 -9.67
N GLY A 228 -28.95 7.39 -10.43
CA GLY A 228 -30.28 7.96 -10.25
C GLY A 228 -31.30 6.83 -10.42
N SER A 229 -32.04 6.50 -9.36
CA SER A 229 -33.21 5.58 -9.31
C SER A 229 -33.42 4.93 -7.92
N ALA A 230 -32.67 5.31 -6.88
CA ALA A 230 -33.02 4.88 -5.51
C ALA A 230 -34.16 5.74 -4.94
N THR A 231 -34.07 7.07 -5.07
CA THR A 231 -35.11 8.00 -4.63
C THR A 231 -36.43 7.77 -5.36
N GLU A 232 -36.38 7.47 -6.66
CA GLU A 232 -37.55 7.20 -7.50
C GLU A 232 -38.22 5.86 -7.19
N ARG A 233 -37.46 4.84 -6.75
CA ARG A 233 -38.02 3.56 -6.33
C ARG A 233 -38.59 3.61 -4.92
N TYR A 234 -38.00 4.40 -4.04
CA TYR A 234 -38.52 4.61 -2.68
C TYR A 234 -39.83 5.42 -2.73
N THR A 235 -39.86 6.53 -3.46
CA THR A 235 -41.11 7.31 -3.64
C THR A 235 -42.19 6.53 -4.40
N ARG A 236 -41.82 5.66 -5.34
CA ARG A 236 -42.77 4.80 -6.06
C ARG A 236 -43.28 3.62 -5.22
N ALA A 237 -42.45 3.07 -4.33
CA ALA A 237 -42.89 2.03 -3.40
C ALA A 237 -43.85 2.58 -2.35
N ASP A 238 -43.54 3.75 -1.79
CA ASP A 238 -44.40 4.44 -0.83
C ASP A 238 -45.70 4.92 -1.47
N SER A 239 -45.67 5.41 -2.73
CA SER A 239 -46.88 5.82 -3.44
C SER A 239 -47.78 4.65 -3.82
N VAL A 240 -47.22 3.49 -4.19
CA VAL A 240 -47.99 2.26 -4.46
C VAL A 240 -48.59 1.68 -3.18
N ALA A 241 -47.86 1.72 -2.06
CA ALA A 241 -48.39 1.30 -0.76
C ALA A 241 -49.53 2.23 -0.28
N ALA A 242 -49.37 3.55 -0.45
CA ALA A 242 -50.39 4.53 -0.12
C ALA A 242 -51.64 4.46 -1.03
N SER A 243 -51.46 4.12 -2.31
CA SER A 243 -52.58 3.87 -3.25
C SER A 243 -53.38 2.63 -2.85
N LYS A 244 -52.72 1.50 -2.57
CA LYS A 244 -53.40 0.27 -2.12
C LYS A 244 -54.15 0.45 -0.80
N ALA A 245 -53.63 1.27 0.12
CA ALA A 245 -54.30 1.56 1.38
C ALA A 245 -55.58 2.39 1.21
N ARG A 246 -55.68 3.23 0.16
CA ARG A 246 -56.89 4.02 -0.16
C ARG A 246 -57.97 3.22 -0.88
N GLU A 247 -57.60 2.18 -1.62
CA GLU A 247 -58.56 1.29 -2.30
C GLU A 247 -59.19 0.25 -1.35
N ALA A 248 -58.62 0.07 -0.15
CA ALA A 248 -59.08 -0.90 0.84
C ALA A 248 -60.04 -0.30 1.90
N THR A 249 -60.40 0.99 1.79
CA THR A 249 -61.35 1.71 2.65
C THR A 249 -62.55 2.15 1.83
#